data_AF-A0A0M2JP06-F1
#
_entry.id   AF-A0A0M2JP06-F1
#
_cell.length_a   1.000
_cell.length_b   1.000
_cell.length_c   1.000
_cell.angle_alpha   90.00
_cell.angle_beta   90.00
_cell.angle_gamma   90.00
#
_symmetry.space_group_name_H-M   'P 1'
#
loop_
_entity.id
_entity.type
_entity.pdbx_description
1 polymer ?
#
loop_
_entity_poly.entity_id
_entity_poly.type
_entity_poly.pdbx_seq_one_letter_code
_entity_poly.pdbx_strand_id
1 'polypeptide(L)'
;MTRHLSQDSQTDELMSQVAATAMSSRRSVVVRVNAMGFVRYVTLSNEARQWDSVTLNKRCRAVAAVAHDRWLANHGVSDGTLPTLEAVAAAERALNF
;
A
#
# COMPACT_ATOMS: atom_id res chain seq x y z
N MET A 1 -16.38 30.46 -12.16
CA MET A 1 -15.71 30.07 -10.89
C MET A 1 -16.05 28.62 -10.48
N THR A 2 -16.18 27.68 -11.43
CA THR A 2 -16.81 26.37 -11.17
C THR A 2 -15.87 25.18 -11.33
N ARG A 3 -14.65 25.39 -11.85
CA ARG A 3 -13.70 24.32 -12.18
C ARG A 3 -12.87 23.82 -10.99
N HIS A 4 -12.70 24.65 -9.96
CA HIS A 4 -11.84 24.32 -8.80
C HIS A 4 -12.51 23.33 -7.84
N LEU A 5 -13.79 23.56 -7.49
CA LEU A 5 -14.59 22.69 -6.62
C LEU A 5 -14.70 21.24 -7.13
N SER A 6 -14.80 21.05 -8.44
CA SER A 6 -14.91 19.73 -9.07
C SER A 6 -13.61 18.93 -9.02
N GLN A 7 -12.47 19.62 -9.12
CA GLN A 7 -11.15 19.00 -9.14
C GLN A 7 -10.71 18.60 -7.72
N ASP A 8 -11.06 19.40 -6.71
CA ASP A 8 -10.84 19.07 -5.31
C ASP A 8 -11.67 17.85 -4.90
N SER A 9 -12.94 17.79 -5.33
CA SER A 9 -13.82 16.65 -5.07
C SER A 9 -13.32 15.34 -5.70
N GLN A 10 -12.82 15.41 -6.93
CA GLN A 10 -12.24 14.24 -7.61
C GLN A 10 -10.94 13.79 -6.94
N THR A 11 -10.11 14.73 -6.49
CA THR A 11 -8.87 14.43 -5.77
C THR A 11 -9.17 13.75 -4.43
N ASP A 12 -10.15 14.25 -3.69
CA ASP A 12 -10.59 13.66 -2.43
C ASP A 12 -11.13 12.24 -2.64
N GLU A 13 -11.89 12.01 -3.70
CA GLU A 13 -12.37 10.68 -4.08
C GLU A 13 -11.21 9.72 -4.33
N LEU A 14 -10.25 10.10 -5.19
CA LEU A 14 -9.05 9.30 -5.48
C LEU A 14 -8.18 9.07 -4.25
N MET A 15 -8.07 10.08 -3.38
CA MET A 15 -7.35 9.94 -2.11
C MET A 15 -8.06 8.97 -1.18
N SER A 16 -9.40 8.88 -1.22
CA SER A 16 -10.22 8.05 -0.36
C SER A 16 -10.32 6.59 -0.79
N GLN A 17 -10.35 6.34 -2.10
CA GLN A 17 -10.54 5.03 -2.68
C GLN A 17 -9.30 4.16 -2.47
N VAL A 18 -9.47 2.96 -1.92
CA VAL A 18 -8.39 1.97 -1.84
C VAL A 18 -8.27 1.25 -3.19
N ALA A 19 -7.08 1.28 -3.79
CA ALA A 19 -6.79 0.66 -5.08
C ALA A 19 -5.86 -0.55 -4.98
N ALA A 20 -5.08 -0.66 -3.91
CA ALA A 20 -4.26 -1.84 -3.64
C ALA A 20 -4.16 -2.11 -2.13
N THR A 21 -3.97 -3.37 -1.77
CA THR A 21 -3.78 -3.81 -0.38
C THR A 21 -2.69 -4.88 -0.36
N ALA A 22 -1.87 -4.89 0.69
CA ALA A 22 -0.98 -6.00 0.99
C ALA A 22 -1.01 -6.34 2.49
N MET A 23 -0.67 -7.57 2.84
CA MET A 23 -0.59 -8.00 4.24
C MET A 23 0.52 -9.00 4.48
N SER A 24 1.04 -9.02 5.71
CA SER A 24 1.93 -10.09 6.15
C SER A 24 1.16 -11.40 6.36
N SER A 25 1.85 -12.54 6.32
CA SER A 25 1.22 -13.87 6.34
C SER A 25 0.43 -14.14 7.64
N ARG A 26 0.85 -13.55 8.77
CA ARG A 26 0.11 -13.65 10.05
C ARG A 26 -0.89 -12.50 10.25
N ARG A 27 -1.05 -11.64 9.22
CA ARG A 27 -1.90 -10.43 9.26
C ARG A 27 -1.53 -9.48 10.40
N SER A 28 -0.27 -9.51 10.82
CA SER A 28 0.26 -8.61 11.84
C SER A 28 0.29 -7.17 11.35
N VAL A 29 0.54 -6.98 10.04
CA VAL A 29 0.47 -5.69 9.35
C VAL A 29 -0.36 -5.83 8.09
N VAL A 30 -1.29 -4.90 7.88
CA VAL A 30 -2.04 -4.71 6.62
C VAL A 30 -1.86 -3.27 6.17
N VAL A 31 -1.44 -3.08 4.92
CA VAL A 31 -1.31 -1.74 4.31
C VAL A 31 -2.26 -1.62 3.14
N ARG A 32 -2.95 -0.47 3.06
CA ARG A 32 -3.82 -0.11 1.95
C ARG A 32 -3.29 1.15 1.27
N VAL A 33 -3.23 1.10 -0.05
CA VAL A 33 -2.79 2.17 -0.93
C VAL A 33 -3.99 2.73 -1.68
N ASN A 34 -4.07 4.05 -1.81
CA ASN A 34 -5.16 4.73 -2.49
C ASN A 34 -5.00 4.73 -4.02
N ALA A 35 -5.98 5.27 -4.75
CA ALA A 35 -5.95 5.32 -6.21
C ALA A 35 -4.77 6.13 -6.79
N MET A 36 -4.16 7.00 -5.99
CA MET A 36 -2.98 7.79 -6.36
C MET A 36 -1.65 7.11 -6.00
N GLY A 37 -1.67 5.90 -5.46
CA GLY A 37 -0.45 5.17 -5.10
C GLY A 37 0.12 5.48 -3.71
N PHE A 38 -0.55 6.30 -2.90
CA PHE A 38 -0.11 6.63 -1.54
C PHE A 38 -0.68 5.69 -0.48
N VAL A 39 0.12 5.40 0.55
CA VAL A 39 -0.37 4.67 1.74
C VAL A 39 -1.45 5.50 2.43
N ARG A 40 -2.62 4.89 2.59
CA ARG A 40 -3.77 5.50 3.29
C ARG A 40 -4.02 4.92 4.66
N TYR A 41 -3.89 3.60 4.79
CA TYR A 41 -4.14 2.91 6.05
C TYR A 41 -3.02 1.93 6.36
N VAL A 42 -2.61 1.92 7.62
CA VAL A 42 -1.80 0.86 8.21
C VAL A 42 -2.59 0.28 9.38
N THR A 43 -2.93 -1.00 9.30
CA THR A 43 -3.59 -1.72 10.39
C THR A 43 -2.59 -2.65 11.05
N LEU A 44 -2.49 -2.57 12.37
CA LEU A 44 -1.59 -3.38 13.20
C LEU A 44 -2.40 -4.32 14.10
N SER A 45 -1.99 -5.58 14.17
CA SER A 45 -2.48 -6.51 15.18
C SER A 45 -2.05 -6.08 16.59
N ASN A 46 -2.64 -6.68 17.62
CA ASN A 46 -2.26 -6.40 19.00
C ASN A 46 -0.79 -6.79 19.29
N GLU A 47 -0.33 -7.91 18.72
CA GLU A 47 1.07 -8.33 18.80
C GLU A 47 2.00 -7.30 18.15
N ALA A 48 1.64 -6.83 16.94
CA ALA A 48 2.46 -5.88 16.20
C ALA A 48 2.64 -4.53 16.91
N ARG A 49 1.63 -4.11 17.70
CA ARG A 49 1.70 -2.88 18.51
C ARG A 49 2.70 -2.95 19.66
N GLN A 50 3.16 -4.14 20.03
CA GLN A 50 4.15 -4.35 21.10
C GLN A 50 5.58 -4.47 20.58
N TRP A 51 5.77 -4.50 19.25
CA TRP A 51 7.12 -4.51 18.68
C TRP A 51 7.85 -3.20 18.98
N ASP A 52 9.18 -3.29 19.06
CA ASP A 52 10.02 -2.11 19.12
C ASP A 52 9.87 -1.25 17.84
N SER A 53 10.20 0.03 17.95
CA SER A 53 9.99 1.00 16.87
C SER A 53 10.76 0.66 15.59
N VAL A 54 11.93 0.01 15.70
CA VAL A 54 12.75 -0.39 14.55
C VAL A 54 12.07 -1.55 13.82
N THR A 55 11.64 -2.57 14.55
CA THR A 55 10.90 -3.71 13.99
C THR A 55 9.60 -3.27 13.35
N LEU A 56 8.82 -2.42 14.03
CA LEU A 56 7.57 -1.89 13.51
C LEU A 56 7.77 -1.10 12.22
N ASN A 57 8.74 -0.18 12.20
CA ASN A 57 9.06 0.61 11.01
C ASN A 57 9.44 -0.29 9.83
N LYS A 58 10.38 -1.22 10.04
CA LYS A 58 10.87 -2.13 9.01
C LYS A 58 9.74 -2.96 8.40
N ARG A 59 8.89 -3.56 9.25
CA ARG A 59 7.80 -4.43 8.83
C ARG A 59 6.68 -3.66 8.12
N CYS A 60 6.29 -2.49 8.64
CA CYS A 60 5.33 -1.61 7.97
C CYS A 60 5.80 -1.16 6.59
N ARG A 61 7.08 -0.76 6.46
CA ARG A 61 7.65 -0.37 5.17
C ARG A 61 7.68 -1.52 4.17
N ALA A 62 8.01 -2.73 4.62
CA ALA A 62 8.00 -3.91 3.75
C ALA A 62 6.60 -4.21 3.19
N VAL A 63 5.56 -4.17 4.03
CA VAL A 63 4.17 -4.38 3.57
C VAL A 63 3.70 -3.23 2.68
N ALA A 64 4.08 -1.99 3.00
CA ALA A 64 3.74 -0.82 2.19
C ALA A 64 4.37 -0.86 0.80
N ALA A 65 5.63 -1.31 0.69
CA ALA A 65 6.31 -1.50 -0.59
C ALA A 65 5.53 -2.50 -1.48
N VAL A 66 5.16 -3.66 -0.93
CA VAL A 66 4.36 -4.66 -1.67
C VAL A 66 2.99 -4.10 -2.12
N ALA A 67 2.32 -3.33 -1.26
CA ALA A 67 1.05 -2.70 -1.62
C ALA A 67 1.22 -1.67 -2.74
N HIS A 68 2.31 -0.92 -2.75
CA HIS A 68 2.63 0.06 -3.79
C HIS A 68 3.05 -0.62 -5.10
N ASP A 69 3.88 -1.67 -5.03
CA ASP A 69 4.28 -2.45 -6.21
C ASP A 69 3.07 -3.11 -6.87
N ARG A 70 2.10 -3.59 -6.07
CA ARG A 70 0.81 -4.07 -6.56
C ARG A 70 0.02 -2.97 -7.27
N TRP A 71 0.02 -1.75 -6.73
CA TRP A 71 -0.62 -0.61 -7.39
C TRP A 71 0.05 -0.29 -8.74
N LEU A 72 1.38 -0.25 -8.79
CA LEU A 72 2.16 -0.03 -10.03
C LEU A 72 1.87 -1.11 -11.08
N ALA A 73 1.92 -2.39 -10.68
CA ALA A 73 1.66 -3.53 -11.55
C ALA A 73 0.25 -3.50 -12.18
N ASN A 74 -0.74 -2.96 -11.45
CA ASN A 74 -2.12 -2.86 -11.91
C ASN A 74 -2.38 -1.65 -12.83
N HIS A 75 -1.65 -0.54 -12.66
CA HIS A 75 -1.93 0.70 -13.40
C HIS A 75 -1.01 0.92 -14.60
N GLY A 76 0.07 0.13 -14.75
CA GLY A 76 0.98 0.26 -15.89
C GLY A 76 1.76 1.58 -15.90
N VAL A 77 1.81 2.29 -14.77
CA VAL A 77 2.41 3.63 -14.66
C VAL A 77 3.91 3.48 -14.39
N SER A 78 4.78 3.43 -15.42
CA SER A 78 6.17 3.90 -15.30
C SER A 78 6.93 3.97 -16.63
N ASP A 79 7.93 4.86 -16.67
CA ASP A 79 9.01 4.95 -17.66
C ASP A 79 10.14 3.90 -17.43
N GLY A 80 9.83 2.67 -16.98
CA GLY A 80 10.81 1.64 -16.63
C GLY A 80 10.26 0.21 -16.46
N THR A 81 11.03 -0.70 -15.84
CA THR A 81 10.62 -2.09 -15.59
C THR A 81 9.66 -2.17 -14.40
N LEU A 82 8.37 -2.30 -14.69
CA LEU A 82 7.32 -2.46 -13.68
C LEU A 82 7.45 -3.80 -12.93
N PRO A 83 7.11 -3.85 -11.63
CA PRO A 83 6.94 -5.11 -10.92
C PRO A 83 5.89 -5.98 -11.63
N THR A 84 6.18 -7.27 -11.82
CA THR A 84 5.16 -8.21 -12.29
C THR A 84 4.27 -8.62 -11.12
N LEU A 85 3.02 -8.99 -11.39
CA LEU A 85 2.12 -9.52 -10.36
C LEU A 85 2.68 -10.78 -9.68
N GLU A 86 3.47 -11.57 -10.41
CA GLU A 86 4.19 -12.73 -9.86
C GLU A 86 5.25 -12.31 -8.83
N ALA A 87 6.07 -11.31 -9.16
CA ALA A 87 7.07 -10.76 -8.24
C ALA A 87 6.41 -10.16 -7.00
N VAL A 88 5.30 -9.42 -7.16
CA VAL A 88 4.50 -8.88 -6.07
C VAL A 88 3.99 -9.99 -5.15
N ALA A 89 3.43 -11.06 -5.73
CA ALA A 89 2.94 -12.20 -4.94
C ALA A 89 4.07 -12.93 -4.21
N ALA A 90 5.25 -13.07 -4.82
CA ALA A 90 6.42 -13.63 -4.16
C ALA A 90 6.91 -12.77 -2.99
N ALA A 91 6.98 -11.45 -3.18
CA ALA A 91 7.35 -10.50 -2.14
C ALA A 91 6.34 -10.52 -0.98
N GLU A 92 5.04 -10.60 -1.26
CA GLU A 92 4.02 -10.70 -0.21
C GLU A 92 4.16 -11.98 0.61
N ARG A 93 4.41 -13.13 -0.04
CA ARG A 93 4.65 -14.40 0.67
C ARG A 93 5.90 -14.35 1.56
N ALA A 94 6.89 -13.54 1.20
CA ALA A 94 8.10 -13.35 2.01
C ALA A 94 7.86 -12.54 3.30
N LEU A 95 6.72 -11.87 3.45
CA LEU A 95 6.32 -11.14 4.66
C LEU A 95 5.84 -12.12 5.75
N ASN A 96 6.75 -12.95 6.25
CA ASN A 96 6.47 -14.10 7.11
C ASN A 96 6.29 -13.79 8.61
N PHE A 97 5.63 -12.68 8.92
CA PHE A 97 5.45 -12.16 10.28
C PHE A 97 4.02 -11.75 10.59
#